data_AF-A0A165AEN3-F1
#
_entry.id   AF-A0A165AEN3-F1
#
_cell.length_a   1.000
_cell.length_b   1.000
_cell.length_c   1.000
_cell.angle_alpha   90.00
_cell.angle_beta   90.00
_cell.angle_gamma   90.00
#
_symmetry.space_group_name_H-M   'P 1'
#
loop_
_entity.id
_entity.type
_entity.pdbx_description
1 polymer ?
#
loop_
_entity_poly.entity_id
_entity_poly.type
_entity_poly.pdbx_seq_one_letter_code
_entity_poly.pdbx_strand_id
1 'polypeptide(L)'
;MAKLEVDNGNIFRKFLARSELLFELTCHLDIEDFVSLYAISKEFHYLVNLRLSTQLLSHARMNVPQSAFIFRFKAYRHLCINDPTAPQNHEASGKIRRVPSLRWLRMVHFREKVVDEIIQLLAEESHRLPPETKLTIKKIWFTMDLAHNSTRVGLMHNSSFWTDNDIFYACLFFIKLDMRFNDPIDGEGHGGLRQLMLGQRSLTTLWKALRHEDPLTPLGLMRLYVRWSYQPAPEHRHMSILGVPADQVGRGCKEGWGKGAVSLLRPDQLVVREGIRRRLDIHKRYMDMMLFGYMDNKTFHELSLSKPSEDLLFKEPLDDTFDNEGSIRHEDVIIDEH
;
A
#
# COMPACT_ATOMS: atom_id res chain seq x y z
N MET A 1 -42.42 9.49 40.09
CA MET A 1 -41.04 8.99 40.33
C MET A 1 -40.96 7.56 39.79
N ALA A 2 -40.46 7.41 38.56
CA ALA A 2 -40.28 6.10 37.95
C ALA A 2 -39.14 5.38 38.65
N LYS A 3 -39.43 4.20 39.22
CA LYS A 3 -38.42 3.27 39.73
C LYS A 3 -37.49 2.93 38.58
N LEU A 4 -36.28 3.47 38.59
CA LEU A 4 -35.14 2.86 37.93
C LEU A 4 -34.89 1.55 38.67
N GLU A 5 -35.54 0.48 38.23
CA GLU A 5 -35.09 -0.87 38.53
C GLU A 5 -33.65 -0.94 38.02
N VAL A 6 -32.71 -0.90 38.97
CA VAL A 6 -31.31 -1.25 38.72
C VAL A 6 -31.31 -2.75 38.54
N ASP A 7 -31.77 -3.17 37.37
CA ASP A 7 -31.56 -4.50 36.88
C ASP A 7 -30.04 -4.64 36.80
N ASN A 8 -29.46 -5.47 37.68
CA ASN A 8 -28.05 -5.89 37.68
C ASN A 8 -27.67 -6.66 36.40
N GLY A 9 -28.49 -6.53 35.35
CA GLY A 9 -28.23 -6.96 34.00
C GLY A 9 -26.95 -6.31 33.48
N ASN A 10 -25.99 -7.19 33.21
CA ASN A 10 -24.71 -6.94 32.57
C ASN A 10 -24.76 -5.70 31.68
N ILE A 11 -23.98 -4.66 32.03
CA ILE A 11 -23.88 -3.38 31.30
C ILE A 11 -23.71 -3.63 29.80
N PHE A 12 -22.94 -4.65 29.42
CA PHE A 12 -22.76 -5.09 28.05
C PHE A 12 -24.07 -5.35 27.32
N ARG A 13 -25.03 -6.07 27.92
CA ARG A 13 -26.35 -6.31 27.32
C ARG A 13 -27.14 -5.02 27.12
N LYS A 14 -27.01 -4.04 28.02
CA LYS A 14 -27.65 -2.73 27.86
C LYS A 14 -27.05 -1.93 26.71
N PHE A 15 -25.74 -2.06 26.45
CA PHE A 15 -25.09 -1.51 25.25
C PHE A 15 -25.57 -2.22 23.98
N LEU A 16 -25.67 -3.56 23.99
CA LEU A 16 -26.16 -4.34 22.85
C LEU A 16 -27.62 -4.04 22.49
N ALA A 17 -28.46 -3.73 23.48
CA ALA A 17 -29.88 -3.43 23.27
C ALA A 17 -30.12 -2.17 22.43
N ARG A 18 -29.15 -1.25 22.34
CA ARG A 18 -29.27 -0.01 21.55
C ARG A 18 -28.31 -0.05 20.37
N SER A 19 -28.85 -0.01 19.15
CA SER A 19 -28.03 -0.11 17.93
C SER A 19 -26.99 1.01 17.78
N GLU A 20 -27.27 2.19 18.32
CA GLU A 20 -26.35 3.34 18.32
C GLU A 20 -25.17 3.10 19.25
N LEU A 21 -25.42 2.61 20.46
CA LEU A 21 -24.38 2.27 21.43
C LEU A 21 -23.53 1.09 20.95
N LEU A 22 -24.15 0.12 20.28
CA LEU A 22 -23.42 -0.97 19.62
C LEU A 22 -22.47 -0.43 18.54
N PHE A 23 -22.93 0.51 17.71
CA PHE A 23 -22.11 1.12 16.67
C PHE A 23 -20.92 1.89 17.26
N GLU A 24 -21.17 2.69 18.30
CA GLU A 24 -20.13 3.44 19.00
C GLU A 24 -19.11 2.49 19.65
N LEU A 25 -19.60 1.48 20.37
CA LEU A 25 -18.76 0.43 20.96
C LEU A 25 -17.89 -0.22 19.90
N THR A 26 -18.48 -0.62 18.76
CA THR A 26 -17.69 -1.24 17.70
C THR A 26 -16.60 -0.34 17.18
N CYS A 27 -16.87 0.95 16.94
CA CYS A 27 -15.89 1.86 16.35
C CYS A 27 -14.68 2.11 17.27
N HIS A 28 -14.85 2.04 18.60
CA HIS A 28 -13.78 2.25 19.57
C HIS A 28 -13.03 0.99 20.00
N LEU A 29 -13.51 -0.20 19.62
CA LEU A 29 -12.80 -1.45 19.91
C LEU A 29 -11.62 -1.62 18.96
N ASP A 30 -10.48 -2.06 19.51
CA ASP A 30 -9.39 -2.56 18.69
C ASP A 30 -9.84 -3.78 17.87
N ILE A 31 -9.16 -4.03 16.75
CA ILE A 31 -9.55 -5.07 15.81
C ILE A 31 -9.52 -6.46 16.42
N GLU A 32 -8.56 -6.76 17.29
CA GLU A 32 -8.47 -8.09 17.94
C GLU A 32 -9.56 -8.28 19.00
N ASP A 33 -9.90 -7.23 19.75
CA ASP A 33 -11.02 -7.24 20.71
C ASP A 33 -12.36 -7.35 20.00
N PHE A 34 -12.55 -6.62 18.90
CA PHE A 34 -13.75 -6.73 18.06
C PHE A 34 -13.93 -8.17 17.58
N VAL A 35 -12.88 -8.78 17.04
CA VAL A 35 -12.92 -10.15 16.49
C VAL A 35 -13.16 -11.17 17.59
N SER A 36 -12.52 -11.00 18.74
CA SER A 36 -12.70 -11.85 19.91
C SER A 36 -14.14 -11.78 20.42
N LEU A 37 -14.70 -10.57 20.54
CA LEU A 37 -16.08 -10.37 20.97
C LEU A 37 -17.10 -10.94 19.98
N TYR A 38 -16.82 -10.82 18.68
CA TYR A 38 -17.60 -11.43 17.61
C TYR A 38 -17.60 -12.96 17.66
N ALA A 39 -16.51 -13.58 18.12
CA ALA A 39 -16.39 -15.03 18.26
C ALA A 39 -17.01 -15.55 19.57
N ILE A 40 -16.91 -14.78 20.67
CA ILE A 40 -17.33 -15.22 22.01
C ILE A 40 -18.83 -15.00 22.25
N SER A 41 -19.37 -13.84 21.86
CA SER A 41 -20.74 -13.46 22.18
C SER A 41 -21.70 -13.72 21.01
N LYS A 42 -22.60 -14.69 21.17
CA LYS A 42 -23.65 -15.01 20.18
C LYS A 42 -24.58 -13.82 19.90
N GLU A 43 -24.90 -13.05 20.95
CA GLU A 43 -25.79 -11.89 20.85
C GLU A 43 -25.12 -10.77 20.03
N PHE A 44 -23.86 -10.46 20.34
CA PHE A 44 -23.09 -9.48 19.58
C PHE A 44 -22.88 -9.93 18.12
N HIS A 45 -22.55 -11.21 17.90
CA HIS A 45 -22.43 -11.80 16.57
C HIS A 45 -23.69 -11.59 15.71
N TYR A 46 -24.87 -11.89 16.27
CA TYR A 46 -26.14 -11.70 15.59
C TYR A 46 -26.40 -10.22 15.26
N LEU A 47 -26.23 -9.33 16.23
CA LEU A 47 -26.49 -7.90 16.05
C LEU A 47 -25.54 -7.25 15.05
N VAL A 48 -24.26 -7.64 15.04
CA VAL A 48 -23.29 -7.18 14.04
C VAL A 48 -23.66 -7.70 12.66
N ASN A 49 -24.08 -8.96 12.53
CA ASN A 49 -24.47 -9.54 11.24
C ASN A 49 -25.67 -8.83 10.60
N LEU A 50 -26.63 -8.35 11.40
CA LEU A 50 -27.78 -7.58 10.90
C LEU A 50 -27.36 -6.32 10.11
N ARG A 51 -26.19 -5.74 10.41
CA ARG A 51 -25.67 -4.53 9.75
C ARG A 51 -24.18 -4.67 9.41
N LEU A 52 -23.74 -5.85 9.00
CA LEU A 52 -22.32 -6.21 8.89
C LEU A 52 -21.54 -5.21 8.03
N SER A 53 -22.05 -4.90 6.83
CA SER A 53 -21.34 -3.99 5.93
C SER A 53 -21.16 -2.60 6.54
N THR A 54 -22.18 -2.10 7.24
CA THR A 54 -22.14 -0.76 7.84
C THR A 54 -21.19 -0.74 9.02
N GLN A 55 -21.26 -1.75 9.90
CA GLN A 55 -20.38 -1.84 11.06
C GLN A 55 -18.90 -1.91 10.65
N LEU A 56 -18.55 -2.81 9.71
CA LEU A 56 -17.15 -2.98 9.30
C LEU A 56 -16.60 -1.79 8.52
N LEU A 57 -17.40 -1.16 7.65
CA LEU A 57 -16.95 0.02 6.90
C LEU A 57 -16.78 1.23 7.80
N SER A 58 -17.65 1.40 8.80
CA SER A 58 -17.53 2.50 9.76
C SER A 58 -16.34 2.31 10.69
N HIS A 59 -16.15 1.09 11.22
CA HIS A 59 -14.95 0.74 12.00
C HIS A 59 -13.67 1.09 11.23
N ALA A 60 -13.56 0.64 9.97
CA ALA A 60 -12.39 0.91 9.14
C ALA A 60 -12.19 2.41 8.85
N ARG A 61 -13.27 3.18 8.67
CA ARG A 61 -13.20 4.62 8.40
C ARG A 61 -12.79 5.43 9.62
N MET A 62 -13.19 5.00 10.81
CA MET A 62 -12.83 5.66 12.07
C MET A 62 -11.37 5.37 12.44
N ASN A 63 -10.95 4.12 12.38
CA ASN A 63 -9.62 3.71 12.87
C ASN A 63 -8.52 3.84 11.80
N VAL A 64 -8.82 3.55 10.53
CA VAL A 64 -7.82 3.45 9.45
C VAL A 64 -8.31 4.08 8.14
N PRO A 65 -8.68 5.39 8.14
CA PRO A 65 -9.39 6.03 7.04
C PRO A 65 -8.67 5.95 5.69
N GLN A 66 -7.35 6.19 5.68
CA GLN A 66 -6.55 6.14 4.46
C GLN A 66 -6.48 4.71 3.88
N SER A 67 -6.22 3.71 4.72
CA SER A 67 -6.18 2.31 4.28
C SER A 67 -7.55 1.81 3.83
N ALA A 68 -8.63 2.22 4.50
CA ALA A 68 -9.99 1.90 4.08
C ALA A 68 -10.35 2.51 2.70
N PHE A 69 -9.84 3.70 2.40
CA PHE A 69 -10.04 4.36 1.11
C PHE A 69 -9.28 3.68 -0.03
N ILE A 70 -8.03 3.28 0.21
CA ILE A 70 -7.15 2.63 -0.78
C ILE A 70 -7.55 1.16 -0.97
N PHE A 71 -7.66 0.38 0.12
CA PHE A 71 -7.91 -1.06 0.07
C PHE A 71 -9.40 -1.40 0.08
N ARG A 72 -10.14 -0.88 -0.91
CA ARG A 72 -11.59 -1.08 -1.01
C ARG A 72 -11.94 -2.57 -1.12
N PHE A 73 -12.86 -3.05 -0.29
CA PHE A 73 -13.27 -4.47 -0.26
C PHE A 73 -13.69 -5.04 -1.61
N LYS A 74 -14.24 -4.20 -2.51
CA LYS A 74 -14.62 -4.60 -3.87
C LYS A 74 -13.44 -5.15 -4.70
N ALA A 75 -12.22 -4.66 -4.45
CA ALA A 75 -11.00 -5.18 -5.08
C ALA A 75 -10.57 -6.54 -4.48
N TYR A 76 -11.03 -6.86 -3.26
CA TYR A 76 -10.70 -8.07 -2.52
C TYR A 76 -11.90 -9.01 -2.40
N ARG A 77 -12.47 -9.41 -3.54
CA ARG A 77 -13.66 -10.27 -3.60
C ARG A 77 -13.52 -11.60 -2.83
N HIS A 78 -12.30 -12.11 -2.71
CA HIS A 78 -11.98 -13.34 -1.95
C HIS A 78 -12.02 -13.15 -0.42
N LEU A 79 -12.00 -11.91 0.06
CA LEU A 79 -12.17 -11.54 1.47
C LEU A 79 -13.59 -11.04 1.76
N CYS A 80 -14.51 -11.13 0.80
CA CYS A 80 -15.89 -10.76 0.97
C CYS A 80 -16.76 -12.01 1.16
N ILE A 81 -17.79 -11.90 2.00
CA ILE A 81 -18.80 -12.94 2.19
C ILE A 81 -20.11 -12.53 1.51
N ASN A 82 -20.98 -13.50 1.31
CA ASN A 82 -22.36 -13.22 0.91
C ASN A 82 -23.06 -12.50 2.07
N ASP A 83 -23.90 -11.52 1.75
CA ASP A 83 -24.63 -10.75 2.74
C ASP A 83 -25.48 -11.69 3.62
N PRO A 84 -25.24 -11.74 4.94
CA PRO A 84 -25.97 -12.64 5.85
C PRO A 84 -27.46 -12.25 5.99
N THR A 85 -27.82 -11.03 5.60
CA THR A 85 -29.20 -10.52 5.68
C THR A 85 -29.95 -10.58 4.35
N ALA A 86 -29.28 -10.97 3.26
CA ALA A 86 -29.95 -11.08 1.97
C ALA A 86 -30.96 -12.24 1.99
N PRO A 87 -32.19 -12.03 1.47
CA PRO A 87 -33.18 -13.10 1.39
C PRO A 87 -32.64 -14.25 0.54
N GLN A 88 -32.83 -15.48 1.02
CA GLN A 88 -32.44 -16.72 0.34
C GLN A 88 -33.27 -16.99 -0.95
N ASN A 89 -34.27 -16.16 -1.25
CA ASN A 89 -35.21 -16.38 -2.35
C ASN A 89 -34.61 -15.97 -3.70
N HIS A 90 -34.42 -16.97 -4.54
CA HIS A 90 -33.62 -17.00 -5.77
C HIS A 90 -34.22 -16.31 -7.01
N GLU A 91 -35.28 -15.50 -6.91
CA GLU A 91 -36.09 -15.17 -8.09
C GLU A 91 -36.00 -13.72 -8.60
N ALA A 92 -35.28 -12.83 -7.92
CA ALA A 92 -35.07 -11.46 -8.39
C ALA A 92 -33.59 -11.17 -8.67
N SER A 93 -33.15 -11.42 -9.90
CA SER A 93 -31.88 -10.93 -10.48
C SER A 93 -30.57 -11.38 -9.79
N GLY A 94 -30.37 -12.69 -9.66
CA GLY A 94 -29.14 -13.40 -10.08
C GLY A 94 -27.76 -13.12 -9.44
N LYS A 95 -27.55 -12.12 -8.58
CA LYS A 95 -26.25 -11.90 -7.91
C LYS A 95 -26.42 -11.53 -6.44
N ILE A 96 -26.14 -12.48 -5.55
CA ILE A 96 -26.05 -12.27 -4.10
C ILE A 96 -25.05 -11.14 -3.83
N ARG A 97 -25.49 -10.11 -3.11
CA ARG A 97 -24.65 -8.97 -2.70
C ARG A 97 -23.49 -9.50 -1.85
N ARG A 98 -22.25 -9.11 -2.20
CA ARG A 98 -21.06 -9.37 -1.39
C ARG A 98 -20.76 -8.22 -0.47
N VAL A 99 -20.50 -8.52 0.79
CA VAL A 99 -20.16 -7.58 1.86
C VAL A 99 -18.75 -7.86 2.37
N PRO A 100 -18.04 -6.85 2.91
CA PRO A 100 -16.74 -7.08 3.54
C PRO A 100 -16.89 -8.11 4.68
N SER A 101 -15.84 -8.90 4.88
CA SER A 101 -15.74 -9.81 6.04
C SER A 101 -14.77 -9.26 7.08
N LEU A 102 -14.74 -9.88 8.26
CA LEU A 102 -13.73 -9.61 9.27
C LEU A 102 -12.30 -9.86 8.77
N ARG A 103 -12.10 -10.77 7.81
CA ARG A 103 -10.78 -10.99 7.19
C ARG A 103 -10.33 -9.77 6.39
N TRP A 104 -11.26 -9.08 5.72
CA TRP A 104 -10.96 -7.82 5.06
C TRP A 104 -10.61 -6.74 6.08
N LEU A 105 -11.40 -6.60 7.16
CA LEU A 105 -11.14 -5.60 8.19
C LEU A 105 -9.77 -5.78 8.86
N ARG A 106 -9.42 -7.02 9.22
CA ARG A 106 -8.09 -7.38 9.75
C ARG A 106 -6.98 -7.08 8.75
N MET A 107 -7.19 -7.39 7.47
CA MET A 107 -6.21 -7.11 6.42
C MET A 107 -5.95 -5.61 6.28
N VAL A 108 -6.98 -4.76 6.34
CA VAL A 108 -6.82 -3.30 6.26
C VAL A 108 -6.02 -2.75 7.46
N HIS A 109 -6.35 -3.17 8.69
CA HIS A 109 -5.62 -2.75 9.89
C HIS A 109 -4.18 -3.24 9.89
N PHE A 110 -3.96 -4.50 9.50
CA PHE A 110 -2.62 -5.06 9.37
C PHE A 110 -1.76 -4.27 8.38
N ARG A 111 -2.33 -3.87 7.24
CA ARG A 111 -1.60 -3.06 6.25
C ARG A 111 -1.32 -1.66 6.74
N GLU A 112 -2.23 -1.03 7.47
CA GLU A 112 -1.97 0.26 8.12
C GLU A 112 -0.73 0.15 9.03
N LYS A 113 -0.75 -0.82 9.95
CA LYS A 113 0.33 -1.08 10.89
C LYS A 113 1.67 -1.36 10.20
N VAL A 114 1.67 -2.20 9.16
CA VAL A 114 2.91 -2.51 8.42
C VAL A 114 3.48 -1.28 7.72
N VAL A 115 2.65 -0.43 7.13
CA VAL A 115 3.14 0.81 6.49
C VAL A 115 3.72 1.77 7.54
N ASP A 116 3.08 1.87 8.70
CA ASP A 116 3.58 2.70 9.81
C ASP A 116 4.92 2.21 10.33
N GLU A 117 5.06 0.90 10.50
CA GLU A 117 6.33 0.29 10.91
C GLU A 117 7.41 0.45 9.85
N ILE A 118 7.10 0.34 8.55
CA ILE A 118 8.10 0.59 7.48
C ILE A 118 8.64 2.02 7.58
N ILE A 119 7.78 3.01 7.78
CA ILE A 119 8.19 4.42 7.91
C ILE A 119 9.02 4.61 9.17
N GLN A 120 8.60 3.99 10.28
CA GLN A 120 9.31 4.07 11.55
C GLN A 120 10.73 3.47 11.45
N LEU A 121 10.86 2.27 10.86
CA LEU A 121 12.16 1.61 10.68
C LEU A 121 13.12 2.44 9.82
N LEU A 122 12.60 3.01 8.72
CA LEU A 122 13.40 3.92 7.90
C LEU A 122 13.79 5.19 8.69
N ALA A 123 12.90 5.73 9.51
CA ALA A 123 13.21 6.90 10.33
C ALA A 123 14.24 6.61 11.43
N GLU A 124 14.21 5.43 12.04
CA GLU A 124 15.20 4.95 13.02
C GLU A 124 16.60 4.89 12.41
N GLU A 125 16.70 4.53 11.13
CA GLU A 125 17.94 4.45 10.36
C GLU A 125 18.28 5.76 9.64
N SER A 126 17.74 6.89 10.11
CA SER A 126 17.93 8.26 9.58
C SER A 126 17.37 8.53 8.18
N HIS A 127 16.67 7.59 7.56
CA HIS A 127 15.98 7.75 6.28
C HIS A 127 14.56 8.32 6.47
N ARG A 128 14.47 9.62 6.77
CA ARG A 128 13.18 10.28 6.99
C ARG A 128 12.38 10.43 5.69
N LEU A 129 11.04 10.36 5.84
CA LEU A 129 10.08 10.52 4.75
C LEU A 129 9.01 11.56 5.15
N PRO A 130 8.46 12.32 4.19
CA PRO A 130 7.30 13.18 4.43
C PRO A 130 6.07 12.38 4.89
N PRO A 131 5.19 12.95 5.72
CA PRO A 131 4.00 12.26 6.22
C PRO A 131 3.05 11.80 5.10
N GLU A 132 3.00 12.51 3.98
CA GLU A 132 2.20 12.18 2.79
C GLU A 132 2.64 10.86 2.12
N THR A 133 3.90 10.47 2.34
CA THR A 133 4.47 9.23 1.80
C THR A 133 3.72 8.00 2.32
N LYS A 134 3.14 8.07 3.52
CA LYS A 134 2.31 7.00 4.10
C LYS A 134 1.14 6.61 3.19
N LEU A 135 0.46 7.59 2.59
CA LEU A 135 -0.62 7.33 1.63
C LEU A 135 -0.06 6.71 0.35
N THR A 136 1.07 7.21 -0.13
CA THR A 136 1.73 6.74 -1.35
C THR A 136 2.18 5.29 -1.22
N ILE A 137 2.78 4.89 -0.09
CA ILE A 137 3.19 3.50 0.16
C ILE A 137 1.97 2.55 0.14
N LYS A 138 0.82 2.98 0.67
CA LYS A 138 -0.43 2.21 0.57
C LYS A 138 -0.88 2.04 -0.89
N LYS A 139 -0.75 3.08 -1.73
CA LYS A 139 -1.02 3.01 -3.18
C LYS A 139 -0.05 2.08 -3.91
N ILE A 140 1.24 2.08 -3.53
CA ILE A 140 2.24 1.13 -4.02
C ILE A 140 1.79 -0.30 -3.69
N TRP A 141 1.42 -0.58 -2.43
CA TRP A 141 0.95 -1.90 -2.02
C TRP A 141 -0.30 -2.32 -2.80
N PHE A 142 -1.27 -1.43 -2.97
CA PHE A 142 -2.46 -1.72 -3.76
C PHE A 142 -2.12 -2.08 -5.22
N THR A 143 -1.16 -1.37 -5.82
CA THR A 143 -0.65 -1.67 -7.17
C THR A 143 0.04 -3.04 -7.21
N MET A 144 0.77 -3.42 -6.16
CA MET A 144 1.37 -4.74 -6.01
C MET A 144 0.32 -5.87 -5.93
N ASP A 145 -0.90 -5.63 -5.47
CA ASP A 145 -1.93 -6.68 -5.44
C ASP A 145 -2.49 -7.03 -6.84
N LEU A 146 -2.43 -6.08 -7.77
CA LEU A 146 -2.98 -6.25 -9.12
C LEU A 146 -2.17 -7.28 -9.89
N ALA A 147 -2.83 -8.27 -10.49
CA ALA A 147 -2.15 -9.40 -11.11
C ALA A 147 -1.80 -9.19 -12.60
N HIS A 148 -2.30 -8.14 -13.25
CA HIS A 148 -2.15 -7.91 -14.69
C HIS A 148 -1.55 -6.53 -14.98
N ASN A 149 -0.65 -6.45 -15.98
CA ASN A 149 -0.01 -5.19 -16.34
C ASN A 149 -1.01 -4.15 -16.87
N SER A 150 -2.01 -4.57 -17.64
CA SER A 150 -3.05 -3.67 -18.15
C SER A 150 -3.77 -2.92 -17.02
N THR A 151 -4.15 -3.63 -15.95
CA THR A 151 -4.79 -3.02 -14.77
C THR A 151 -3.84 -2.13 -13.98
N ARG A 152 -2.56 -2.50 -13.87
CA ARG A 152 -1.54 -1.67 -13.20
C ARG A 152 -1.30 -0.37 -13.95
N VAL A 153 -1.06 -0.45 -15.27
CA VAL A 153 -0.83 0.71 -16.14
C VAL A 153 -2.08 1.61 -16.17
N GLY A 154 -3.27 1.04 -16.30
CA GLY A 154 -4.52 1.80 -16.25
C GLY A 154 -4.74 2.52 -14.90
N LEU A 155 -4.33 1.91 -13.78
CA LEU A 155 -4.36 2.55 -12.47
C LEU A 155 -3.37 3.73 -12.41
N MET A 156 -2.13 3.54 -12.90
CA MET A 156 -1.09 4.59 -12.90
C MET A 156 -1.49 5.80 -13.75
N HIS A 157 -2.16 5.57 -14.88
CA HIS A 157 -2.65 6.65 -15.73
C HIS A 157 -3.78 7.49 -15.10
N ASN A 158 -4.46 6.96 -14.08
CA ASN A 158 -5.51 7.70 -13.41
C ASN A 158 -4.92 8.78 -12.48
N SER A 159 -4.88 10.02 -12.96
CA SER A 159 -4.37 11.18 -12.25
C SER A 159 -5.11 11.50 -10.95
N SER A 160 -6.38 11.07 -10.82
CA SER A 160 -7.15 11.24 -9.57
C SER A 160 -6.71 10.28 -8.46
N PHE A 161 -6.15 9.12 -8.82
CA PHE A 161 -5.67 8.15 -7.83
C PHE A 161 -4.16 8.28 -7.61
N TRP A 162 -3.39 8.37 -8.69
CA TRP A 162 -1.96 8.68 -8.68
C TRP A 162 -1.78 10.14 -9.10
N THR A 163 -1.64 11.03 -8.13
CA THR A 163 -1.31 12.44 -8.36
C THR A 163 0.18 12.59 -8.67
N ASP A 164 0.59 13.75 -9.17
CA ASP A 164 2.00 14.02 -9.47
C ASP A 164 2.86 14.03 -8.19
N ASN A 165 2.29 14.50 -7.08
CA ASN A 165 2.90 14.40 -5.76
C ASN A 165 3.09 12.95 -5.32
N ASP A 166 2.12 12.06 -5.57
CA ASP A 166 2.28 10.63 -5.24
C ASP A 166 3.43 9.99 -6.04
N ILE A 167 3.62 10.39 -7.31
CA ILE A 167 4.73 9.90 -8.13
C ILE A 167 6.06 10.39 -7.54
N PHE A 168 6.14 11.66 -7.15
CA PHE A 168 7.31 12.22 -6.47
C PHE A 168 7.62 11.49 -5.16
N TYR A 169 6.63 11.32 -4.27
CA TYR A 169 6.82 10.63 -2.99
C TYR A 169 7.17 9.15 -3.17
N ALA A 170 6.66 8.49 -4.21
CA ALA A 170 7.03 7.12 -4.54
C ALA A 170 8.50 7.04 -4.96
N CYS A 171 8.98 7.97 -5.80
CA CYS A 171 10.39 8.07 -6.16
C CYS A 171 11.28 8.33 -4.95
N LEU A 172 10.89 9.28 -4.08
CA LEU A 172 11.60 9.56 -2.83
C LEU A 172 11.72 8.30 -1.95
N PHE A 173 10.62 7.57 -1.78
CA PHE A 173 10.60 6.31 -1.04
C PHE A 173 11.56 5.27 -1.65
N PHE A 174 11.57 5.12 -2.98
CA PHE A 174 12.48 4.16 -3.64
C PHE A 174 13.95 4.55 -3.52
N ILE A 175 14.28 5.84 -3.53
CA ILE A 175 15.65 6.33 -3.33
C ILE A 175 16.10 6.08 -1.90
N LYS A 176 15.27 6.41 -0.89
CA LYS A 176 15.59 6.15 0.52
C LYS A 176 15.78 4.66 0.80
N LEU A 177 14.94 3.82 0.20
CA LEU A 177 15.08 2.38 0.29
C LEU A 177 16.38 1.87 -0.38
N ASP A 178 16.78 2.43 -1.52
CA ASP A 178 18.08 2.13 -2.13
C ASP A 178 19.24 2.57 -1.24
N MET A 179 19.16 3.76 -0.63
CA MET A 179 20.19 4.24 0.30
C MET A 179 20.34 3.28 1.48
N ARG A 180 19.22 2.80 2.03
CA ARG A 180 19.22 1.83 3.13
C ARG A 180 19.86 0.49 2.76
N PHE A 181 19.50 -0.04 1.59
CA PHE A 181 20.01 -1.34 1.16
C PHE A 181 21.47 -1.31 0.68
N ASN A 182 21.94 -0.14 0.22
CA ASN A 182 23.33 0.07 -0.18
C ASN A 182 24.16 0.76 0.91
N ASP A 183 23.67 0.82 2.15
CA ASP A 183 24.44 1.36 3.27
C ASP A 183 25.76 0.57 3.42
N PRO A 184 26.93 1.24 3.41
CA PRO A 184 28.22 0.55 3.54
C PRO A 184 28.45 -0.13 4.88
N ILE A 185 27.71 0.23 5.94
CA ILE A 185 27.88 -0.30 7.30
C ILE A 185 26.89 -1.43 7.56
N ASP A 186 25.60 -1.14 7.40
CA ASP A 186 24.49 -2.05 7.79
C ASP A 186 23.71 -2.60 6.58
N GLY A 187 24.11 -2.25 5.36
CA GLY A 187 23.47 -2.70 4.13
C GLY A 187 24.03 -4.02 3.64
N GLU A 188 23.17 -4.85 3.04
CA GLU A 188 23.63 -6.07 2.36
C GLU A 188 24.42 -5.75 1.08
N GLY A 189 24.42 -4.49 0.61
CA GLY A 189 25.23 -4.02 -0.53
C GLY A 189 24.77 -4.56 -1.89
N HIS A 190 23.57 -5.14 -1.96
CA HIS A 190 23.04 -5.78 -3.16
C HIS A 190 22.00 -4.86 -3.83
N GLY A 191 22.38 -4.17 -4.90
CA GLY A 191 21.47 -3.29 -5.66
C GLY A 191 20.23 -3.97 -6.25
N GLY A 192 20.19 -5.32 -6.27
CA GLY A 192 19.03 -6.11 -6.65
C GLY A 192 17.95 -6.24 -5.57
N LEU A 193 18.23 -5.87 -4.32
CA LEU A 193 17.35 -6.15 -3.18
C LEU A 193 16.02 -5.40 -3.30
N ARG A 194 16.05 -4.12 -3.69
CA ARG A 194 14.82 -3.36 -3.99
C ARG A 194 13.96 -4.06 -5.03
N GLN A 195 14.57 -4.51 -6.13
CA GLN A 195 13.83 -5.14 -7.22
C GLN A 195 13.19 -6.45 -6.77
N LEU A 196 13.90 -7.21 -5.94
CA LEU A 196 13.41 -8.46 -5.37
C LEU A 196 12.24 -8.20 -4.39
N MET A 197 12.35 -7.20 -3.52
CA MET A 197 11.32 -6.84 -2.54
C MET A 197 10.06 -6.30 -3.20
N LEU A 198 10.19 -5.34 -4.12
CA LEU A 198 9.08 -4.76 -4.87
C LEU A 198 8.53 -5.70 -5.96
N GLY A 199 9.28 -6.73 -6.31
CA GLY A 199 8.85 -7.81 -7.21
C GLY A 199 7.91 -8.82 -6.56
N GLN A 200 7.75 -8.79 -5.23
CA GLN A 200 6.82 -9.66 -4.52
C GLN A 200 5.37 -9.17 -4.64
N ARG A 201 4.43 -10.02 -4.19
CA ARG A 201 2.99 -9.69 -4.13
C ARG A 201 2.62 -8.72 -3.02
N SER A 202 3.47 -8.55 -2.01
CA SER A 202 3.14 -7.84 -0.79
C SER A 202 4.37 -7.11 -0.24
N LEU A 203 4.15 -5.94 0.35
CA LEU A 203 5.19 -5.21 1.08
C LEU A 203 5.61 -5.90 2.39
N THR A 204 4.91 -6.94 2.82
CA THR A 204 5.30 -7.72 4.00
C THR A 204 6.71 -8.29 3.90
N THR A 205 7.18 -8.63 2.70
CA THR A 205 8.56 -9.14 2.53
C THR A 205 9.58 -8.03 2.75
N LEU A 206 9.30 -6.82 2.24
CA LEU A 206 10.10 -5.62 2.52
C LEU A 206 10.12 -5.30 4.01
N TRP A 207 8.96 -5.28 4.66
CA TRP A 207 8.82 -5.04 6.08
C TRP A 207 9.63 -6.02 6.94
N LYS A 208 9.58 -7.33 6.61
CA LYS A 208 10.41 -8.33 7.30
C LYS A 208 11.91 -8.15 7.05
N ALA A 209 12.29 -7.69 5.86
CA ALA A 209 13.68 -7.39 5.54
C ALA A 209 14.21 -6.22 6.37
N LEU A 210 13.41 -5.15 6.51
CA LEU A 210 13.76 -4.00 7.34
C LEU A 210 13.79 -4.32 8.84
N ARG A 211 12.96 -5.26 9.31
CA ARG A 211 12.96 -5.70 10.73
C ARG A 211 14.08 -6.70 11.07
N HIS A 212 14.93 -7.05 10.10
CA HIS A 212 15.91 -8.14 10.24
C HIS A 212 15.29 -9.44 10.79
N GLU A 213 14.02 -9.74 10.45
CA GLU A 213 13.35 -10.95 10.94
C GLU A 213 13.80 -12.21 10.16
N ASP A 214 13.81 -13.35 10.87
CA ASP A 214 14.40 -14.64 10.50
C ASP A 214 14.06 -15.28 9.12
N PRO A 215 12.93 -15.04 8.41
CA PRO A 215 12.75 -15.71 7.13
C PRO A 215 13.65 -15.18 5.99
N LEU A 216 14.47 -14.16 6.24
CA LEU A 216 15.37 -13.52 5.26
C LEU A 216 16.86 -13.80 5.52
N THR A 217 17.20 -14.98 6.05
CA THR A 217 18.59 -15.49 5.93
C THR A 217 19.06 -15.43 4.46
N PRO A 218 20.39 -15.37 4.19
CA PRO A 218 20.90 -15.36 2.81
C PRO A 218 20.34 -16.49 1.94
N LEU A 219 20.11 -17.67 2.53
CA LEU A 219 19.43 -18.79 1.88
C LEU A 219 17.95 -18.50 1.59
N GLY A 220 17.24 -17.85 2.52
CA GLY A 220 15.88 -17.37 2.32
C GLY A 220 15.79 -16.37 1.16
N LEU A 221 16.75 -15.45 1.07
CA LEU A 221 16.85 -14.49 -0.02
C LEU A 221 17.11 -15.17 -1.36
N MET A 222 18.02 -16.15 -1.40
CA MET A 222 18.24 -16.98 -2.59
C MET A 222 16.98 -17.73 -3.00
N ARG A 223 16.25 -18.34 -2.06
CA ARG A 223 14.97 -19.00 -2.35
C ARG A 223 13.93 -18.03 -2.91
N LEU A 224 13.90 -16.81 -2.39
CA LEU A 224 13.01 -15.75 -2.86
C LEU A 224 13.36 -15.35 -4.30
N TYR A 225 14.65 -15.16 -4.58
CA TYR A 225 15.16 -14.89 -5.93
C TYR A 225 14.84 -16.03 -6.91
N VAL A 226 15.05 -17.27 -6.47
CA VAL A 226 14.73 -18.47 -7.27
C VAL A 226 13.25 -18.55 -7.63
N ARG A 227 12.36 -18.24 -6.68
CA ARG A 227 10.92 -18.16 -6.95
C ARG A 227 10.56 -17.00 -7.88
N TRP A 228 11.26 -15.88 -7.76
CA TRP A 228 10.93 -14.66 -8.47
C TRP A 228 11.35 -14.70 -9.94
N SER A 229 12.64 -14.76 -10.25
CA SER A 229 13.17 -14.51 -11.61
C SER A 229 14.16 -15.54 -12.13
N TYR A 230 14.56 -16.53 -11.32
CA TYR A 230 15.55 -17.51 -11.76
C TYR A 230 15.06 -18.35 -12.94
N GLN A 231 15.88 -18.42 -13.99
CA GLN A 231 15.63 -19.22 -15.17
C GLN A 231 16.47 -20.50 -15.07
N PRO A 232 15.86 -21.66 -14.78
CA PRO A 232 16.59 -22.91 -14.69
C PRO A 232 17.10 -23.31 -16.08
N ALA A 233 18.31 -23.89 -16.11
CA ALA A 233 18.82 -24.58 -17.29
C ALA A 233 17.82 -25.64 -17.76
N PRO A 234 17.75 -25.96 -19.06
CA PRO A 234 16.77 -26.91 -19.62
C PRO A 234 16.71 -28.24 -18.85
N GLU A 235 17.85 -28.71 -18.37
CA GLU A 235 18.03 -29.96 -17.62
C GLU A 235 17.42 -29.93 -16.21
N HIS A 236 17.30 -28.76 -15.60
CA HIS A 236 16.84 -28.59 -14.21
C HIS A 236 15.39 -28.09 -14.10
N ARG A 237 14.65 -27.97 -15.21
CA ARG A 237 13.28 -27.43 -15.24
C ARG A 237 12.26 -28.21 -14.40
N HIS A 238 12.52 -29.49 -14.16
CA HIS A 238 11.64 -30.37 -13.39
C HIS A 238 12.18 -30.68 -11.99
N MET A 239 13.31 -30.08 -11.62
CA MET A 239 13.97 -30.33 -10.33
C MET A 239 13.60 -29.24 -9.31
N SER A 240 13.58 -29.61 -8.03
CA SER A 240 13.50 -28.62 -6.97
C SER A 240 14.86 -27.93 -6.83
N ILE A 241 14.85 -26.60 -6.74
CA ILE A 241 16.06 -25.78 -6.63
C ILE A 241 16.02 -25.08 -5.28
N LEU A 242 17.01 -25.36 -4.43
CA LEU A 242 17.11 -24.81 -3.06
C LEU A 242 15.85 -25.06 -2.19
N GLY A 243 15.12 -26.16 -2.44
CA GLY A 243 13.87 -26.49 -1.76
C GLY A 243 12.64 -25.76 -2.32
N VAL A 244 12.78 -24.98 -3.40
CA VAL A 244 11.65 -24.42 -4.15
C VAL A 244 11.14 -25.47 -5.14
N PRO A 245 9.84 -25.82 -5.14
CA PRO A 245 9.27 -26.73 -6.12
C PRO A 245 9.45 -26.20 -7.55
N ALA A 246 9.70 -27.09 -8.51
CA ALA A 246 9.87 -26.74 -9.92
C ALA A 246 8.73 -25.85 -10.47
N ASP A 247 7.51 -26.03 -9.97
CA ASP A 247 6.33 -25.24 -10.34
C ASP A 247 6.34 -23.79 -9.88
N GLN A 248 7.25 -23.41 -8.98
CA GLN A 248 7.34 -22.06 -8.43
C GLN A 248 8.60 -21.33 -8.91
N VAL A 249 9.55 -22.04 -9.52
CA VAL A 249 10.82 -21.47 -9.98
C VAL A 249 10.57 -20.49 -11.13
N GLY A 250 11.05 -19.24 -10.97
CA GLY A 250 10.98 -18.20 -11.99
C GLY A 250 9.56 -17.80 -12.42
N ARG A 251 8.53 -18.15 -11.64
CA ARG A 251 7.13 -17.85 -11.95
C ARG A 251 6.62 -16.59 -11.23
N GLY A 252 7.26 -16.19 -10.12
CA GLY A 252 6.81 -15.07 -9.30
C GLY A 252 6.81 -13.73 -10.04
N CYS A 253 7.72 -13.53 -10.98
CA CYS A 253 7.80 -12.31 -11.79
C CYS A 253 6.82 -12.26 -12.97
N LYS A 254 5.99 -13.30 -13.19
CA LYS A 254 5.08 -13.37 -14.35
C LYS A 254 3.67 -12.90 -14.00
N GLU A 255 2.95 -12.40 -15.01
CA GLU A 255 1.55 -12.00 -14.87
C GLU A 255 0.68 -13.11 -14.27
N GLY A 256 -0.38 -12.71 -13.56
CA GLY A 256 -1.24 -13.66 -12.86
C GLY A 256 -0.54 -14.40 -11.72
N TRP A 257 0.64 -13.91 -11.28
CA TRP A 257 1.52 -14.57 -10.30
C TRP A 257 1.96 -15.96 -10.75
N GLY A 258 2.46 -16.05 -11.99
CA GLY A 258 2.97 -17.31 -12.57
C GLY A 258 2.06 -17.98 -13.59
N LYS A 259 0.91 -17.40 -13.91
CA LYS A 259 -0.04 -17.95 -14.90
C LYS A 259 0.15 -17.38 -16.31
N GLY A 260 0.70 -16.17 -16.41
CA GLY A 260 0.96 -15.49 -17.68
C GLY A 260 2.36 -15.76 -18.22
N ALA A 261 2.56 -15.42 -19.50
CA ALA A 261 3.85 -15.50 -20.16
C ALA A 261 4.72 -14.24 -19.97
N VAL A 262 4.07 -13.09 -19.80
CA VAL A 262 4.72 -11.77 -19.72
C VAL A 262 5.18 -11.49 -18.28
N SER A 263 6.31 -10.79 -18.13
CA SER A 263 6.76 -10.33 -16.82
C SER A 263 5.88 -9.19 -16.30
N LEU A 264 5.53 -9.27 -15.02
CA LEU A 264 4.74 -8.29 -14.30
C LEU A 264 5.61 -7.06 -14.00
N LEU A 265 5.14 -5.89 -14.42
CA LEU A 265 5.81 -4.61 -14.20
C LEU A 265 5.82 -4.30 -12.71
N ARG A 266 7.00 -4.07 -12.16
CA ARG A 266 7.15 -3.72 -10.74
C ARG A 266 6.69 -2.27 -10.48
N PRO A 267 6.31 -1.94 -9.24
CA PRO A 267 5.91 -0.59 -8.88
C PRO A 267 6.95 0.49 -9.21
N ASP A 268 8.25 0.23 -8.99
CA ASP A 268 9.35 1.14 -9.34
C ASP A 268 9.36 1.49 -10.83
N GLN A 269 9.22 0.47 -11.69
CA GLN A 269 9.18 0.66 -13.14
C GLN A 269 7.95 1.44 -13.59
N LEU A 270 6.80 1.19 -12.96
CA LEU A 270 5.53 1.85 -13.27
C LEU A 270 5.56 3.33 -12.92
N VAL A 271 6.08 3.67 -11.73
CA VAL A 271 6.20 5.06 -11.27
C VAL A 271 7.13 5.85 -12.19
N VAL A 272 8.30 5.30 -12.54
CA VAL A 272 9.24 5.97 -13.46
C VAL A 272 8.62 6.20 -14.84
N ARG A 273 7.96 5.19 -15.42
CA ARG A 273 7.29 5.32 -16.72
C ARG A 273 6.19 6.37 -16.69
N GLU A 274 5.40 6.41 -15.63
CA GLU A 274 4.33 7.40 -15.48
C GLU A 274 4.89 8.81 -15.28
N GLY A 275 5.97 8.96 -14.51
CA GLY A 275 6.67 10.24 -14.35
C GLY A 275 7.22 10.80 -15.67
N ILE A 276 7.79 9.94 -16.53
CA ILE A 276 8.24 10.33 -17.87
C ILE A 276 7.04 10.74 -18.74
N ARG A 277 5.96 9.96 -18.72
CA ARG A 277 4.74 10.26 -19.50
C ARG A 277 4.14 11.62 -19.13
N ARG A 278 4.16 11.97 -17.84
CA ARG A 278 3.66 13.24 -17.32
C ARG A 278 4.68 14.39 -17.37
N ARG A 279 5.91 14.13 -17.85
CA ARG A 279 6.99 15.13 -17.96
C ARG A 279 7.31 15.82 -16.62
N LEU A 280 7.28 15.06 -15.52
CA LEU A 280 7.53 15.60 -14.17
C LEU A 280 9.02 15.85 -13.87
N ASP A 281 9.92 15.56 -14.82
CA ASP A 281 11.37 15.77 -14.71
C ASP A 281 11.98 15.38 -13.35
N ILE A 282 11.49 14.28 -12.78
CA ILE A 282 11.81 13.83 -11.42
C ILE A 282 13.31 13.61 -11.21
N HIS A 283 14.03 13.26 -12.29
CA HIS A 283 15.47 13.08 -12.30
C HIS A 283 16.24 14.34 -11.84
N LYS A 284 15.72 15.54 -12.11
CA LYS A 284 16.34 16.80 -11.67
C LYS A 284 16.34 16.94 -10.15
N ARG A 285 15.42 16.26 -9.46
CA ARG A 285 15.22 16.34 -8.00
C ARG A 285 15.80 15.15 -7.24
N TYR A 286 16.55 14.26 -7.89
CA TYR A 286 17.13 13.09 -7.21
C TYR A 286 18.13 13.46 -6.12
N MET A 287 18.91 14.52 -6.33
CA MET A 287 19.81 15.04 -5.28
C MET A 287 19.02 15.51 -4.06
N ASP A 288 17.96 16.29 -4.27
CA ASP A 288 17.08 16.77 -3.20
C ASP A 288 16.43 15.61 -2.45
N MET A 289 15.99 14.57 -3.17
CA MET A 289 15.41 13.37 -2.57
C MET A 289 16.41 12.60 -1.69
N MET A 290 17.68 12.49 -2.12
CA MET A 290 18.73 11.85 -1.33
C MET A 290 19.03 12.65 -0.06
N LEU A 291 19.10 13.98 -0.17
CA LEU A 291 19.43 14.90 0.92
C LEU A 291 18.26 15.13 1.89
N PHE A 292 17.03 14.85 1.47
CA PHE A 292 15.83 15.06 2.28
C PHE A 292 15.95 14.37 3.65
N GLY A 293 15.72 15.12 4.74
CA GLY A 293 15.77 14.58 6.09
C GLY A 293 17.17 14.50 6.71
N TYR A 294 18.22 14.79 5.94
CA TYR A 294 19.58 15.00 6.44
C TYR A 294 19.91 16.48 6.58
N MET A 295 19.44 17.31 5.66
CA MET A 295 19.64 18.76 5.68
C MET A 295 18.32 19.50 5.84
N ASP A 296 18.34 20.59 6.60
CA ASP A 296 17.23 21.53 6.66
C ASP A 296 17.22 22.37 5.38
N ASN A 297 16.13 22.31 4.61
CA ASN A 297 16.01 22.96 3.30
C ASN A 297 16.13 24.50 3.36
N LYS A 298 15.94 25.11 4.55
CA LYS A 298 16.02 26.57 4.71
C LYS A 298 17.41 27.05 5.12
N THR A 299 18.14 26.23 5.86
CA THR A 299 19.42 26.63 6.46
C THR A 299 20.61 25.87 5.88
N PHE A 300 20.37 24.81 5.08
CA PHE A 300 21.37 23.89 4.55
C PHE A 300 22.31 23.31 5.63
N HIS A 301 21.87 23.35 6.89
CA HIS A 301 22.56 22.73 8.01
C HIS A 301 22.04 21.32 8.24
N GLU A 302 22.91 20.44 8.73
CA GLU A 302 22.52 19.08 9.12
C GLU A 302 21.42 19.14 10.18
N LEU A 303 20.34 18.40 9.94
CA LEU A 303 19.26 18.25 10.90
C LEU A 303 19.78 17.43 12.08
N SER A 304 19.83 18.03 13.27
CA SER A 304 20.05 17.25 14.49
C SER A 304 18.89 16.27 14.68
N LEU A 305 19.23 15.04 15.11
CA LEU A 305 18.31 13.90 15.25
C LEU A 305 17.08 14.15 16.13
N SER A 306 16.98 15.30 16.83
CA SER A 306 15.99 15.60 17.85
C SER A 306 14.75 16.40 17.38
N LYS A 307 14.68 16.90 16.13
CA LYS A 307 13.51 17.70 15.69
C LYS A 307 12.45 16.84 14.97
N PRO A 308 11.16 16.92 15.36
CA PRO A 308 10.07 16.26 14.66
C PRO A 308 9.78 16.92 13.30
N SER A 309 9.32 16.08 12.39
CA SER A 309 9.27 16.23 10.93
C SER A 309 8.23 17.19 10.35
N GLU A 310 7.53 17.99 11.16
CA GLU A 310 6.41 18.82 10.69
C GLU A 310 6.85 20.08 9.92
N ASP A 311 8.06 20.59 10.17
CA ASP A 311 8.57 21.81 9.53
C ASP A 311 9.24 21.56 8.16
N LEU A 312 9.35 20.30 7.73
CA LEU A 312 10.12 19.88 6.54
C LEU A 312 9.28 19.80 5.25
N LEU A 313 8.02 20.25 5.28
CA LEU A 313 7.20 20.31 4.08
C LEU A 313 7.80 21.30 3.07
N PHE A 314 8.14 20.78 1.88
CA PHE A 314 8.14 21.59 0.67
C PHE A 314 6.72 22.14 0.49
N LYS A 315 6.50 23.38 0.91
CA LYS A 315 5.24 24.12 0.73
C LYS A 315 5.13 24.78 -0.64
N GLU A 316 6.02 24.46 -1.56
CA GLU A 316 5.85 24.84 -2.96
C GLU A 316 5.09 23.70 -3.66
N PRO A 317 3.82 23.91 -4.06
CA PRO A 317 3.20 23.02 -5.03
C PRO A 317 4.14 22.90 -6.24
N LEU A 318 4.08 21.78 -6.96
CA LEU A 318 4.68 21.70 -8.30
C LEU A 318 4.25 22.96 -9.05
N ASP A 319 5.19 23.87 -9.27
CA ASP A 319 4.90 25.23 -9.68
C ASP A 319 4.21 25.17 -11.05
N ASP A 320 3.00 25.72 -11.16
CA ASP A 320 2.25 25.87 -12.42
C ASP A 320 2.83 27.02 -13.28
N THR A 321 4.01 27.55 -12.92
CA THR A 321 4.77 28.53 -13.68
C THR A 321 5.60 27.85 -14.76
N PHE A 322 4.92 27.19 -15.70
CA PHE A 322 5.45 27.13 -17.06
C PHE A 322 5.27 28.51 -17.67
N ASP A 323 6.20 29.41 -17.34
CA ASP A 323 6.27 30.70 -18.00
C ASP A 323 6.46 30.50 -19.50
N ASN A 324 5.39 30.88 -20.16
CA ASN A 324 5.19 31.28 -21.52
C ASN A 324 6.25 32.30 -21.96
N GLU A 325 7.47 31.87 -22.27
CA GLU A 325 8.46 32.66 -23.00
C GLU A 325 9.05 31.86 -24.16
N GLY A 326 8.71 32.27 -25.37
CA GLY A 326 9.23 31.65 -26.60
C GLY A 326 8.31 31.65 -27.82
N SER A 327 7.24 32.45 -27.83
CA SER A 327 6.58 32.86 -29.07
C SER A 327 7.54 33.76 -29.87
N ILE A 328 8.44 33.15 -30.65
CA ILE A 328 9.13 33.86 -31.74
C ILE A 328 8.27 33.71 -32.99
N ARG A 329 7.75 34.88 -33.37
CA ARG A 329 6.93 35.25 -34.51
C ARG A 329 7.37 34.56 -35.82
N HIS A 330 6.44 33.83 -36.43
CA HIS A 330 6.33 33.76 -37.88
C HIS A 330 5.70 35.07 -38.40
N GLU A 331 5.98 35.41 -39.67
CA GLU A 331 5.71 36.67 -40.40
C GLU A 331 6.92 37.62 -40.36
N ASP A 332 7.63 37.97 -41.44
CA ASP A 332 7.46 37.85 -42.89
C ASP A 332 8.85 37.95 -43.54
N VAL A 333 9.12 37.27 -44.66
CA VAL A 333 9.82 37.81 -45.86
C VAL A 333 9.64 36.82 -47.04
N ILE A 334 8.63 37.14 -47.87
CA ILE A 334 8.66 37.26 -49.34
C ILE A 334 9.17 36.07 -50.18
N ILE A 335 8.21 35.47 -50.89
CA ILE A 335 8.37 34.84 -52.21
C ILE A 335 8.50 35.98 -53.23
N ASP A 336 9.54 35.96 -54.07
CA ASP A 336 9.39 36.40 -55.46
C ASP A 336 10.45 35.83 -56.40
N GLU A 337 9.99 35.63 -57.62
CA GLU A 337 10.54 34.95 -58.79
C GLU A 337 11.87 35.51 -59.33
N HIS A 338 12.78 34.63 -59.76
CA HIS A 338 13.32 34.58 -61.12
C HIS A 338 14.17 33.33 -61.39
#